data_AF-A0A816F6X6-F1
#
_entry.id   AF-A0A816F6X6-F1
#
_cell.length_a   1.000
_cell.length_b   1.000
_cell.length_c   1.000
_cell.angle_alpha   90.00
_cell.angle_beta   90.00
_cell.angle_gamma   90.00
#
_symmetry.space_group_name_H-M   'P 1'
#
loop_
_entity.id
_entity.type
_entity.pdbx_description
1 polymer ?
#
loop_
_entity_poly.entity_id
_entity_poly.type
_entity_poly.pdbx_seq_one_letter_code
_entity_poly.pdbx_strand_id
1 'polypeptide(L)'
;MQLNDLEGEDEEFHNFLKEATSSKKSAENKSAASSDDERMAIKPEPGFCLKTKRMNEDETTEEKVFINVCTSSQISAPREITEEELIEIVKSEDPGRYRVPISLGEPMADLDKHGQACVIFTVIIHPDFYRRAYNSQTFMNFLLMLIYEGLENKYPQFKLDPTFSSIT
;
A
#
# COMPACT_ATOMS: atom_id res chain seq x y z
N MET A 1 -19.09 -18.16 -4.02
CA MET A 1 -17.90 -18.06 -3.15
C MET A 1 -18.16 -18.97 -1.96
N GLN A 2 -17.33 -19.99 -1.77
CA GLN A 2 -17.48 -20.95 -0.69
C GLN A 2 -16.77 -20.39 0.55
N LEU A 3 -17.45 -20.46 1.71
CA LEU A 3 -17.00 -19.92 3.00
C LEU A 3 -15.61 -20.44 3.44
N ASN A 4 -15.19 -21.60 2.92
CA ASN A 4 -13.94 -22.25 3.32
C ASN A 4 -12.67 -21.58 2.79
N ASP A 5 -12.77 -20.75 1.74
CA ASP A 5 -11.60 -20.08 1.15
C ASP A 5 -11.16 -18.86 1.97
N LEU A 6 -12.08 -18.23 2.72
CA LEU A 6 -11.83 -17.02 3.51
C LEU A 6 -11.21 -17.31 4.88
N GLU A 7 -11.66 -18.38 5.58
CA GLU A 7 -11.06 -18.80 6.86
C GLU A 7 -9.57 -19.14 6.73
N GLY A 8 -9.15 -19.68 5.59
CA GLY A 8 -7.74 -19.97 5.30
C GLY A 8 -6.86 -18.73 5.16
N GLU A 9 -7.40 -17.63 4.60
CA GLU A 9 -6.67 -16.38 4.39
C GLU A 9 -6.37 -15.66 5.72
N ASP A 10 -7.31 -15.71 6.68
CA ASP A 10 -7.14 -15.12 8.01
C ASP A 10 -6.08 -15.85 8.85
N GLU A 11 -6.09 -17.20 8.83
CA GLU A 11 -5.06 -17.98 9.53
C GLU A 11 -3.65 -17.70 8.99
N GLU A 12 -3.50 -17.64 7.67
CA GLU A 12 -2.23 -17.30 7.02
C GLU A 12 -1.73 -15.91 7.42
N PHE A 13 -2.62 -14.91 7.41
CA PHE A 13 -2.28 -13.55 7.82
C PHE A 13 -1.80 -13.49 9.29
N HIS A 14 -2.52 -14.14 10.20
CA HIS A 14 -2.14 -14.18 11.61
C HIS A 14 -0.82 -14.90 11.84
N ASN A 15 -0.55 -15.99 11.11
CA ASN A 15 0.72 -16.71 11.21
C ASN A 15 1.88 -15.84 10.70
N PHE A 16 1.70 -15.16 9.56
CA PHE A 16 2.64 -14.18 9.04
C PHE A 16 3.01 -13.11 10.08
N LEU A 17 2.01 -12.50 10.73
CA LEU A 17 2.25 -11.50 11.78
C LEU A 17 2.98 -12.09 12.99
N LYS A 18 2.62 -13.29 13.44
CA LYS A 18 3.24 -13.94 14.61
C LYS A 18 4.72 -14.27 14.38
N GLU A 19 5.06 -14.82 13.21
CA GLU A 19 6.44 -15.18 12.87
C GLU A 19 7.34 -13.94 12.81
N ALA A 20 6.88 -12.89 12.15
CA ALA A 20 7.65 -11.66 11.98
C ALA A 20 7.83 -10.88 13.28
N THR A 21 6.80 -10.79 14.12
CA THR A 21 6.88 -10.03 15.38
C THR A 21 7.67 -10.76 16.47
N SER A 22 7.65 -12.10 16.48
CA SER A 22 8.48 -12.90 17.41
C SER A 22 9.98 -12.76 17.13
N SER A 23 10.34 -12.66 15.85
CA SER A 23 11.71 -12.43 15.39
C SER A 23 12.21 -11.01 15.71
N LYS A 24 11.32 -10.01 15.71
CA LYS A 24 11.67 -8.61 16.02
C LYS A 24 11.77 -8.32 17.53
N LYS A 25 10.90 -8.92 18.36
CA LYS A 25 10.99 -8.80 19.84
C LYS A 25 12.30 -9.34 20.44
N SER A 26 12.99 -10.21 19.72
CA SER A 26 14.29 -10.77 20.11
C SER A 26 15.49 -10.03 19.49
N ALA A 27 15.26 -9.07 18.60
CA ALA A 27 16.28 -8.41 17.77
C ALA A 27 16.45 -6.90 18.01
N GLU A 28 16.00 -6.35 19.15
CA GLU A 28 16.30 -4.96 19.56
C GLU A 28 17.81 -4.66 19.78
N ASN A 29 18.71 -5.56 19.38
CA ASN A 29 20.13 -5.28 19.18
C ASN A 29 20.67 -6.05 17.97
N LYS A 30 20.42 -5.55 16.76
CA LYS A 30 21.35 -5.52 15.60
C LYS A 30 20.62 -5.14 14.32
N SER A 31 20.97 -3.97 13.77
CA SER A 31 20.79 -3.68 12.36
C SER A 31 21.63 -4.65 11.53
N ALA A 32 20.98 -5.47 10.69
CA ALA A 32 21.68 -6.27 9.70
C ALA A 32 20.94 -6.13 8.36
N ALA A 33 21.60 -5.42 7.45
CA ALA A 33 21.32 -5.49 6.02
C ALA A 33 21.66 -6.89 5.51
N SER A 34 20.85 -7.42 4.60
CA SER A 34 21.15 -8.67 3.88
C SER A 34 21.01 -8.50 2.37
N SER A 35 22.17 -8.63 1.71
CA SER A 35 22.48 -9.19 0.38
C SER A 35 21.55 -8.97 -0.83
N ASP A 36 22.08 -8.19 -1.76
CA ASP A 36 22.07 -8.29 -3.24
C ASP A 36 21.10 -9.29 -3.89
N ASP A 37 19.99 -8.74 -4.40
CA ASP A 37 19.38 -9.16 -5.65
C ASP A 37 19.53 -7.96 -6.60
N GLU A 38 20.15 -8.11 -7.78
CA GLU A 38 20.31 -7.03 -8.77
C GLU A 38 18.96 -6.67 -9.45
N ARG A 39 17.87 -6.64 -8.68
CA ARG A 39 16.72 -5.80 -8.98
C ARG A 39 17.20 -4.39 -8.72
N MET A 40 17.28 -3.55 -9.76
CA MET A 40 17.64 -2.14 -9.67
C MET A 40 17.06 -1.54 -8.38
N ALA A 41 17.91 -1.38 -7.36
CA ALA A 41 17.47 -1.00 -6.03
C ALA A 41 17.05 0.47 -6.10
N ILE A 42 15.79 0.70 -6.42
CA ILE A 42 15.21 2.03 -6.41
C ILE A 42 15.27 2.48 -4.96
N LYS A 43 16.03 3.55 -4.68
CA LYS A 43 16.00 4.22 -3.39
C LYS A 43 14.95 5.34 -3.47
N PRO A 44 13.72 5.11 -2.97
CA PRO A 44 12.69 6.11 -3.09
C PRO A 44 12.86 7.22 -2.05
N GLU A 45 12.32 8.40 -2.36
CA GLU A 45 12.18 9.51 -1.43
C GLU A 45 10.85 9.40 -0.68
N PRO A 46 10.82 9.58 0.65
CA PRO A 46 9.57 9.53 1.42
C PRO A 46 8.56 10.59 0.94
N GLY A 47 7.29 10.21 0.87
CA GLY A 47 6.16 11.12 0.65
C GLY A 47 5.27 11.19 1.89
N PHE A 48 4.10 10.55 1.84
CA PHE A 48 3.16 10.47 2.97
C PHE A 48 2.90 9.01 3.38
N CYS A 49 2.37 8.83 4.59
CA CYS A 49 1.92 7.54 5.10
C CYS A 49 0.40 7.55 5.23
N LEU A 50 -0.26 6.55 4.65
CA LEU A 50 -1.67 6.27 4.82
C LEU A 50 -1.84 5.21 5.92
N LYS A 51 -2.67 5.52 6.92
CA LYS A 51 -3.09 4.51 7.91
C LYS A 51 -4.49 4.01 7.56
N THR A 52 -4.61 2.70 7.38
CA THR A 52 -5.88 1.98 7.25
C THR A 52 -5.85 0.70 8.10
N LYS A 53 -6.81 -0.19 7.89
CA LYS A 53 -6.89 -1.52 8.47
C LYS A 53 -7.28 -2.54 7.41
N ARG A 54 -6.92 -3.80 7.65
CA ARG A 54 -7.49 -4.94 6.94
C ARG A 54 -8.91 -5.19 7.45
N MET A 55 -9.82 -5.52 6.54
CA MET A 55 -11.15 -6.01 6.89
C MET A 55 -11.05 -7.50 7.21
N ASN A 56 -11.52 -7.90 8.38
CA ASN A 56 -11.60 -9.28 8.83
C ASN A 56 -13.02 -9.60 9.32
N GLU A 57 -13.37 -10.88 9.42
CA GLU A 57 -14.74 -11.31 9.71
C GLU A 57 -15.22 -10.94 11.11
N ASP A 58 -14.30 -10.90 12.08
CA ASP A 58 -14.67 -10.69 13.47
C ASP A 58 -14.99 -9.22 13.79
N GLU A 59 -14.51 -8.26 12.99
CA GLU A 59 -14.54 -6.79 13.21
C GLU A 59 -14.14 -6.34 14.64
N THR A 60 -13.66 -7.26 15.47
CA THR A 60 -13.32 -7.06 16.88
C THR A 60 -11.85 -6.77 17.05
N THR A 61 -11.03 -7.21 16.10
CA THR A 61 -9.58 -7.00 16.11
C THR A 61 -9.17 -6.03 14.99
N GLU A 62 -8.60 -4.87 15.39
CA GLU A 62 -8.10 -3.90 14.41
C GLU A 62 -6.74 -4.36 13.85
N GLU A 63 -6.75 -4.82 12.60
CA GLU A 63 -5.54 -5.23 11.87
C GLU A 63 -4.93 -4.04 11.12
N LYS A 64 -4.06 -3.29 11.80
CA LYS A 64 -3.49 -2.04 11.26
C LYS A 64 -2.63 -2.29 10.01
N VAL A 65 -2.87 -1.47 8.99
CA VAL A 65 -2.07 -1.43 7.76
C VAL A 65 -1.59 -0.01 7.51
N PHE A 66 -0.29 0.15 7.29
CA PHE A 66 0.35 1.39 6.91
C PHE A 66 0.82 1.29 5.46
N ILE A 67 0.53 2.30 4.65
CA ILE A 67 0.96 2.36 3.25
C ILE A 67 1.82 3.60 3.09
N ASN A 68 3.13 3.40 2.95
CA ASN A 68 4.08 4.47 2.67
C ASN A 68 4.06 4.79 1.18
N VAL A 69 3.56 5.96 0.82
CA VAL A 69 3.62 6.47 -0.54
C VAL A 69 4.91 7.28 -0.70
N CYS A 70 5.84 6.70 -1.42
CA CYS A 70 7.15 7.26 -1.71
C CYS A 70 7.26 7.64 -3.19
N THR A 71 8.32 8.36 -3.55
CA THR A 71 8.54 8.82 -4.91
C THR A 71 9.88 8.37 -5.47
N SER A 72 9.96 8.19 -6.79
CA SER A 72 11.23 7.96 -7.48
C SER A 72 11.15 8.38 -8.94
N SER A 73 12.15 9.13 -9.41
CA SER A 73 12.28 9.51 -10.83
C SER A 73 12.65 8.33 -11.74
N GLN A 74 12.90 7.14 -11.18
CA GLN A 74 13.13 5.91 -11.95
C GLN A 74 11.82 5.25 -12.41
N ILE A 75 10.68 5.59 -11.78
CA ILE A 75 9.35 5.20 -12.26
C ILE A 75 8.97 6.12 -13.43
N SER A 76 8.39 5.59 -14.50
CA SER A 76 7.95 6.44 -15.62
C SER A 76 6.82 7.38 -15.18
N ALA A 77 6.91 8.65 -15.60
CA ALA A 77 5.84 9.61 -15.38
C ALA A 77 4.58 9.23 -16.18
N PRO A 78 3.37 9.33 -15.61
CA PRO A 78 2.15 9.21 -16.40
C PRO A 78 2.00 10.40 -17.35
N ARG A 79 1.11 10.27 -18.34
CA ARG A 79 0.70 11.40 -19.17
C ARG A 79 0.15 12.53 -18.27
N GLU A 80 0.51 13.76 -18.60
CA GLU A 80 -0.10 14.93 -17.97
C GLU A 80 -1.51 15.14 -18.52
N ILE A 81 -2.46 15.35 -17.61
CA ILE A 81 -3.89 15.57 -17.91
C ILE A 81 -4.45 16.61 -16.93
N THR A 82 -5.57 17.24 -17.23
CA THR A 82 -6.23 18.13 -16.26
C THR A 82 -7.09 17.33 -15.28
N GLU A 83 -7.60 17.99 -14.23
CA GLU A 83 -8.59 17.36 -13.34
C GLU A 83 -9.89 17.04 -14.10
N GLU A 84 -10.32 17.95 -14.97
CA GLU A 84 -11.50 17.78 -15.80
C GLU A 84 -11.34 16.56 -16.72
N GLU A 85 -10.18 16.43 -17.37
CA GLU A 85 -9.89 15.28 -18.23
C GLU A 85 -9.86 13.98 -17.41
N LEU A 86 -9.29 13.99 -16.20
CA LEU A 86 -9.30 12.82 -15.32
C LEU A 86 -10.74 12.40 -14.97
N ILE A 87 -11.59 13.34 -14.60
CA ILE A 87 -13.00 13.07 -14.27
C ILE A 87 -13.74 12.50 -15.49
N GLU A 88 -13.50 13.04 -16.68
CA GLU A 88 -14.06 12.52 -17.93
C GLU A 88 -13.57 11.10 -18.23
N ILE A 89 -12.28 10.82 -18.04
CA ILE A 89 -11.70 9.48 -18.21
C ILE A 89 -12.38 8.49 -17.28
N VAL A 90 -12.46 8.81 -15.98
CA VAL A 90 -13.02 7.90 -14.95
C VAL A 90 -14.49 7.59 -15.20
N LYS A 91 -15.25 8.53 -15.77
CA LYS A 91 -16.68 8.35 -16.11
C LYS A 91 -16.93 7.77 -17.50
N SER A 92 -15.89 7.59 -18.31
CA SER A 92 -16.02 7.07 -19.67
C SER A 92 -16.15 5.55 -19.69
N GLU A 93 -16.58 5.01 -20.83
CA GLU A 93 -16.63 3.55 -21.07
C GLU A 93 -15.23 2.90 -21.15
N ASP A 94 -14.16 3.70 -21.24
CA ASP A 94 -12.77 3.23 -21.28
C ASP A 94 -11.89 4.01 -20.27
N PRO A 95 -12.05 3.76 -18.96
CA PRO A 95 -11.22 4.40 -17.93
C PRO A 95 -9.76 3.94 -18.00
N GLY A 96 -9.49 2.77 -18.59
CA GLY A 96 -8.16 2.18 -18.73
C GLY A 96 -7.23 2.91 -19.70
N ARG A 97 -7.75 3.90 -20.45
CA ARG A 97 -6.97 4.78 -21.35
C ARG A 97 -6.01 5.72 -20.63
N TYR A 98 -6.17 5.91 -19.32
CA TYR A 98 -5.20 6.60 -18.48
C TYR A 98 -4.56 5.63 -17.50
N ARG A 99 -3.23 5.56 -17.51
CA ARG A 99 -2.46 4.65 -16.66
C ARG A 99 -1.43 5.44 -15.88
N VAL A 100 -1.35 5.14 -14.59
CA VAL A 100 -0.31 5.64 -13.71
C VAL A 100 0.58 4.45 -13.34
N PRO A 101 1.87 4.48 -13.70
CA PRO A 101 2.82 3.48 -13.23
C PRO A 101 2.98 3.58 -11.70
N ILE A 102 2.73 2.48 -11.01
CA ILE A 102 2.92 2.33 -9.57
C ILE A 102 3.77 1.09 -9.30
N SER A 103 4.72 1.20 -8.37
CA SER A 103 5.41 0.03 -7.82
C SER A 103 4.80 -0.32 -6.46
N LEU A 104 4.44 -1.58 -6.27
CA LEU A 104 3.85 -2.09 -5.04
C LEU A 104 4.84 -3.04 -4.36
N GLY A 105 5.39 -2.61 -3.22
CA GLY A 105 6.28 -3.42 -2.39
C GLY A 105 5.55 -4.58 -1.72
N GLU A 106 6.33 -5.57 -1.29
CA GLU A 106 5.82 -6.72 -0.53
C GLU A 106 5.33 -6.30 0.86
N PRO A 107 4.32 -7.00 1.41
CA PRO A 107 3.86 -6.75 2.77
C PRO A 107 4.98 -7.03 3.77
N MET A 108 5.23 -6.08 4.66
CA MET A 108 6.19 -6.24 5.75
C MET A 108 5.48 -6.15 7.09
N ALA A 109 5.55 -7.20 7.90
CA ALA A 109 5.03 -7.15 9.26
C ALA A 109 5.95 -6.32 10.17
N ASP A 110 5.36 -5.48 11.02
CA ASP A 110 6.07 -4.65 11.98
C ASP A 110 5.29 -4.47 13.29
N LEU A 111 5.88 -3.72 14.22
CA LEU A 111 5.22 -3.26 15.44
C LEU A 111 4.93 -1.76 15.35
N ASP A 112 3.72 -1.37 15.71
CA ASP A 112 3.36 0.04 15.85
C ASP A 112 4.02 0.65 17.11
N LYS A 113 3.83 1.96 17.30
CA LYS A 113 4.37 2.70 18.46
C LYS A 113 3.87 2.20 19.83
N HIS A 114 2.85 1.34 19.86
CA HIS A 114 2.31 0.70 21.06
C HIS A 114 2.72 -0.77 21.19
N GLY A 115 3.60 -1.26 20.31
CA GLY A 115 4.04 -2.65 20.29
C GLY A 115 2.99 -3.63 19.73
N GLN A 116 1.98 -3.13 19.03
CA GLN A 116 0.95 -3.95 18.38
C GLN A 116 1.37 -4.30 16.96
N ALA A 117 1.07 -5.52 16.52
CA ALA A 117 1.40 -5.97 15.18
C ALA A 117 0.68 -5.11 14.12
N CYS A 118 1.39 -4.79 13.04
CA CYS A 118 0.84 -4.11 11.87
C CYS A 118 1.51 -4.63 10.59
N VAL A 119 0.93 -4.30 9.45
CA VAL A 119 1.56 -4.51 8.13
C VAL A 119 1.91 -3.17 7.50
N ILE A 120 3.05 -3.14 6.82
CA ILE A 120 3.55 -2.00 6.09
C ILE A 120 3.66 -2.39 4.61
N PHE A 121 3.05 -1.59 3.75
CA PHE A 121 3.32 -1.57 2.32
C PHE A 121 4.13 -0.35 1.94
N THR A 122 4.94 -0.47 0.90
CA THR A 122 5.60 0.69 0.25
C THR A 122 5.11 0.80 -1.18
N VAL A 123 4.53 1.93 -1.53
CA VAL A 123 4.11 2.27 -2.88
C VAL A 123 5.08 3.32 -3.42
N ILE A 124 5.60 3.13 -4.63
CA ILE A 124 6.48 4.11 -5.28
C ILE A 124 5.82 4.63 -6.54
N ILE A 125 5.70 5.96 -6.65
CA ILE A 125 5.16 6.67 -7.82
C ILE A 125 6.15 7.71 -8.34
N HIS A 126 5.89 8.25 -9.54
CA HIS A 126 6.71 9.34 -10.07
C HIS A 126 6.51 10.64 -9.25
N PRO A 127 7.57 11.42 -8.94
CA PRO A 127 7.46 12.68 -8.19
C PRO A 127 6.49 13.70 -8.78
N ASP A 128 6.36 13.78 -10.11
CA ASP A 128 5.41 14.72 -10.74
C ASP A 128 3.96 14.35 -10.45
N PHE A 129 3.64 13.05 -10.52
CA PHE A 129 2.29 12.59 -10.20
C PHE A 129 1.99 12.76 -8.71
N TYR A 130 2.97 12.47 -7.85
CA TYR A 130 2.89 12.74 -6.43
C TYR A 130 2.57 14.21 -6.14
N ARG A 131 3.30 15.15 -6.75
CA ARG A 131 3.05 16.59 -6.57
C ARG A 131 1.63 16.98 -7.00
N ARG A 132 1.13 16.41 -8.09
CA ARG A 132 -0.25 16.68 -8.55
C ARG A 132 -1.28 16.13 -7.57
N ALA A 133 -1.12 14.87 -7.14
CA ALA A 133 -1.98 14.26 -6.13
C ALA A 133 -1.97 15.06 -4.81
N TYR A 134 -0.80 15.47 -4.34
CA TYR A 134 -0.68 16.22 -3.09
C TYR A 134 -1.40 17.58 -3.12
N ASN A 135 -1.48 18.22 -4.29
CA ASN A 135 -2.10 19.53 -4.46
C ASN A 135 -3.55 19.49 -4.97
N SER A 136 -4.12 18.30 -5.21
CA SER A 136 -5.45 18.13 -5.80
C SER A 136 -6.17 16.96 -5.14
N GLN A 137 -7.32 17.25 -4.52
CA GLN A 137 -8.15 16.20 -3.93
C GLN A 137 -8.60 15.18 -4.99
N THR A 138 -8.87 15.63 -6.23
CA THR A 138 -9.26 14.78 -7.35
C THR A 138 -8.15 13.77 -7.67
N PHE A 139 -6.91 14.24 -7.82
CA PHE A 139 -5.77 13.34 -8.07
C PHE A 139 -5.41 12.50 -6.85
N MET A 140 -5.56 13.01 -5.63
CA MET A 140 -5.34 12.23 -4.40
C MET A 140 -6.32 11.07 -4.32
N ASN A 141 -7.62 11.31 -4.50
CA ASN A 141 -8.63 10.26 -4.47
C ASN A 141 -8.37 9.21 -5.55
N PHE A 142 -7.97 9.64 -6.74
CA PHE A 142 -7.61 8.73 -7.82
C PHE A 142 -6.36 7.90 -7.49
N LEU A 143 -5.31 8.51 -6.92
CA LEU A 143 -4.13 7.79 -6.46
C LEU A 143 -4.48 6.75 -5.39
N LEU A 144 -5.30 7.13 -4.40
CA LEU A 144 -5.74 6.20 -3.36
C LEU A 144 -6.50 5.02 -3.99
N MET A 145 -7.46 5.26 -4.88
CA MET A 145 -8.17 4.20 -5.60
C MET A 145 -7.20 3.23 -6.30
N LEU A 146 -6.21 3.74 -7.04
CA LEU A 146 -5.20 2.90 -7.69
C LEU A 146 -4.34 2.10 -6.71
N ILE A 147 -4.00 2.67 -5.55
CA ILE A 147 -3.23 1.99 -4.51
C ILE A 147 -4.03 0.83 -3.93
N TYR A 148 -5.28 1.09 -3.55
CA TYR A 148 -6.16 0.07 -2.96
C TYR A 148 -6.42 -1.07 -3.95
N GLU A 149 -6.87 -0.74 -5.15
CA GLU A 149 -7.10 -1.74 -6.21
C GLU A 149 -5.80 -2.49 -6.53
N GLY A 150 -4.68 -1.79 -6.64
CA GLY A 150 -3.39 -2.40 -6.93
C GLY A 150 -2.94 -3.39 -5.85
N LEU A 151 -3.04 -3.00 -4.58
CA LEU A 151 -2.66 -3.84 -3.45
C LEU A 151 -3.58 -5.04 -3.32
N GLU A 152 -4.90 -4.87 -3.39
CA GLU A 152 -5.86 -5.96 -3.30
C GLU A 152 -5.78 -6.94 -4.48
N ASN A 153 -5.45 -6.45 -5.68
CA ASN A 153 -5.23 -7.31 -6.84
C ASN A 153 -3.92 -8.11 -6.72
N LYS A 154 -2.86 -7.50 -6.18
CA LYS A 154 -1.55 -8.15 -6.03
C LYS A 154 -1.49 -9.07 -4.81
N TYR A 155 -2.20 -8.71 -3.74
CA TYR A 155 -2.23 -9.40 -2.45
C TYR A 155 -3.70 -9.57 -2.00
N PRO A 156 -4.43 -10.55 -2.57
CA PRO A 156 -5.87 -10.73 -2.34
C PRO A 156 -6.30 -10.90 -0.88
N GLN A 157 -5.41 -11.45 -0.05
CA GLN A 157 -5.66 -11.65 1.39
C GLN A 157 -5.73 -10.34 2.17
N PHE A 158 -5.29 -9.22 1.59
CA PHE A 158 -5.33 -7.89 2.21
C PHE A 158 -6.52 -7.07 1.70
N LYS A 159 -7.74 -7.44 2.09
CA LYS A 159 -8.92 -6.57 1.89
C LYS A 159 -8.81 -5.36 2.79
N LEU A 160 -8.69 -4.17 2.22
CA LEU A 160 -8.41 -2.95 2.99
C LEU A 160 -9.68 -2.15 3.21
N ASP A 161 -9.80 -1.53 4.40
CA ASP A 161 -10.88 -0.57 4.65
C ASP A 161 -10.69 0.67 3.75
N PRO A 162 -11.63 0.97 2.83
CA PRO A 162 -11.55 2.16 1.99
C PRO A 162 -11.68 3.45 2.82
N THR A 163 -12.19 3.34 4.05
CA THR A 163 -12.19 4.41 5.05
C THR A 163 -10.83 4.45 5.74
N PHE A 164 -9.90 5.23 5.18
CA PHE A 164 -8.62 5.45 5.85
C PHE A 164 -8.75 6.33 7.09
N SER A 165 -7.95 6.03 8.11
CA SER A 165 -7.98 6.74 9.40
C SER A 165 -7.23 8.07 9.36
N SER A 166 -6.14 8.15 8.59
CA SER A 166 -5.31 9.36 8.48
C SER A 166 -4.34 9.29 7.31
N ILE A 167 -3.99 10.47 6.79
CA ILE A 167 -2.81 10.69 5.93
C ILE A 167 -1.88 11.61 6.72
N THR A 168 -0.61 11.22 6.86
CA THR A 168 0.41 11.95 7.63
C THR A 168 1.71 12.09 6.87
#